data_AF-A0A167DFC0-F1
#
_entry.id   AF-A0A167DFC0-F1
#
_cell.length_a   1.000
_cell.length_b   1.000
_cell.length_c   1.000
_cell.angle_alpha   90.00
_cell.angle_beta   90.00
_cell.angle_gamma   90.00
#
_symmetry.space_group_name_H-M   'P 1'
#
loop_
_entity.id
_entity.type
_entity.pdbx_description
1 polymer ?
#
loop_
_entity_poly.entity_id
_entity_poly.type
_entity_poly.pdbx_seq_one_letter_code
_entity_poly.pdbx_strand_id
1 'polypeptide(L)'
;MLDQYNGDLFCILLANLSKNDQVTKLFEFKRQKRSADSTDSNKKTPSSEIVTLENETFKSDNVMDCLMDCFVKGSERTLNKMADFDYLAFFFADISRFREGREYFVTEQEYDGVVPITKLLVFTESESKTRRAGVASTIKNSLFQVQAHEKLVTDPSINLLPYILLPLAGPEDIPEDELFNLPDELQLLPPDKKRDPDHQILCTHVESLLLLSTTRPMREYMREKSVYPIIRELHLAIDDEVVQDPCERLVQMLMRDEAPEEKITEEDDEDGDEIVEIL
;
A
#
# COMPACT_ATOMS: atom_id res chain seq x y z
N MET A 1 -15.78 25.14 -7.54
CA MET A 1 -14.86 24.03 -7.87
C MET A 1 -13.48 24.64 -7.98
N LEU A 2 -12.45 24.03 -7.41
CA LEU A 2 -11.07 24.50 -7.55
C LEU A 2 -10.66 24.27 -9.02
N ASP A 3 -11.10 25.11 -9.96
CA ASP A 3 -10.73 25.06 -11.38
C ASP A 3 -9.27 25.53 -11.56
N GLN A 4 -8.39 24.95 -10.76
CA GLN A 4 -6.97 25.23 -10.74
C GLN A 4 -6.36 24.43 -11.88
N TYR A 5 -6.11 25.12 -12.99
CA TYR A 5 -5.56 24.55 -14.22
C TYR A 5 -4.24 23.79 -14.02
N ASN A 6 -3.47 24.16 -12.99
CA ASN A 6 -2.12 23.64 -12.76
C ASN A 6 -2.07 22.50 -11.71
N GLY A 7 -3.21 21.94 -11.30
CA GLY A 7 -3.26 20.90 -10.27
C GLY A 7 -2.31 19.73 -10.55
N ASP A 8 -2.41 19.12 -11.73
CA ASP A 8 -1.56 17.99 -12.11
C ASP A 8 -0.09 18.39 -12.27
N LEU A 9 0.19 19.58 -12.81
CA LEU A 9 1.56 20.07 -12.97
C LEU A 9 2.26 20.23 -11.60
N PHE A 10 1.54 20.71 -10.59
CA PHE A 10 2.07 20.79 -9.24
C PHE A 10 2.24 19.40 -8.61
N CYS A 11 1.39 18.43 -8.92
CA CYS A 11 1.58 17.04 -8.48
C CYS A 11 2.86 16.44 -9.08
N ILE A 12 3.13 16.69 -10.37
CA ILE A 12 4.37 16.25 -11.03
C ILE A 12 5.60 16.91 -10.38
N LEU A 13 5.53 18.22 -10.10
CA LEU A 13 6.61 18.92 -9.40
C LEU A 13 6.85 18.33 -8.01
N LEU A 14 5.78 18.12 -7.24
CA LEU A 14 5.85 17.57 -5.89
C LEU A 14 6.45 16.16 -5.88
N ALA A 15 6.04 15.30 -6.81
CA ALA A 15 6.61 13.96 -6.98
C ALA A 15 8.12 13.99 -7.29
N ASN A 16 8.60 15.00 -8.02
CA ASN A 16 10.04 15.14 -8.23
C ASN A 16 10.78 15.66 -7.00
N LEU A 17 10.13 16.54 -6.21
CA LEU A 17 10.69 17.04 -4.94
C LEU A 17 10.76 15.94 -3.86
N SER A 18 9.86 14.96 -3.87
CA SER A 18 9.85 13.84 -2.92
C SER A 18 11.04 12.88 -3.04
N LYS A 19 11.88 13.06 -4.06
CA LYS A 19 13.16 12.34 -4.16
C LYS A 19 14.19 12.79 -3.12
N ASN A 20 13.97 13.97 -2.52
CA ASN A 20 14.82 14.52 -1.48
C ASN A 20 14.20 14.30 -0.10
N ASP A 21 15.02 14.00 0.90
CA ASP A 21 14.59 13.72 2.28
C ASP A 21 13.86 14.88 2.95
N GLN A 22 14.15 16.13 2.55
CA GLN A 22 13.49 17.32 3.09
C GLN A 22 11.97 17.34 2.86
N VAL A 23 11.46 16.49 1.97
CA VAL A 23 10.02 16.35 1.73
C VAL A 23 9.26 15.89 2.97
N THR A 24 9.91 15.19 3.93
CA THR A 24 9.26 14.75 5.17
C THR A 24 8.77 15.92 6.02
N LYS A 25 9.32 17.13 5.85
CA LYS A 25 8.79 18.35 6.49
C LYS A 25 7.34 18.65 6.13
N LEU A 26 6.81 18.06 5.05
CA LEU A 26 5.40 18.19 4.68
C LEU A 26 4.45 17.68 5.78
N PHE A 27 4.88 16.71 6.60
CA PHE A 27 4.09 16.22 7.74
C PHE A 27 3.83 17.30 8.81
N GLU A 28 4.68 18.34 8.87
CA GLU A 28 4.54 19.45 9.81
C GLU A 28 3.64 20.57 9.26
N PHE A 29 3.34 20.55 7.95
CA PHE A 29 2.66 21.65 7.29
C PHE A 29 1.15 21.55 7.50
N LYS A 30 0.56 22.69 7.87
CA LYS A 30 -0.89 22.85 7.97
C LYS A 30 -1.38 23.86 6.95
N ARG A 31 -2.52 23.56 6.31
CA ARG A 31 -3.18 24.49 5.39
C ARG A 31 -3.70 25.70 6.15
N GLN A 32 -3.65 26.87 5.53
CA GLN A 32 -4.32 28.04 6.05
C GLN A 32 -5.80 27.97 5.67
N LYS A 33 -6.68 27.80 6.65
CA LYS A 33 -8.14 27.87 6.44
C LYS A 33 -8.50 29.26 5.91
N ARG A 34 -9.24 29.30 4.80
CA ARG A 34 -9.90 30.53 4.35
C ARG A 34 -11.05 30.81 5.31
N SER A 35 -10.95 31.86 6.12
CA SER A 35 -12.05 32.31 6.97
C SER A 35 -13.12 33.00 6.11
N ALA A 36 -14.39 32.75 6.45
CA ALA A 36 -15.54 33.38 5.79
C ALA A 36 -15.75 34.86 6.23
N ASP A 37 -14.93 35.37 7.16
CA ASP A 37 -15.19 36.63 7.90
C ASP A 37 -14.79 37.93 7.19
N SER A 38 -14.39 37.91 5.91
CA SER A 38 -14.00 39.14 5.19
C SER A 38 -15.06 39.71 4.24
N THR A 39 -16.30 39.20 4.23
CA THR A 39 -17.39 39.82 3.46
C THR A 39 -18.73 39.74 4.16
N ASP A 40 -19.28 40.94 4.45
CA ASP A 40 -20.66 41.30 4.80
C ASP A 40 -21.69 40.16 4.80
N SER A 41 -22.34 40.00 5.95
CA SER A 41 -23.29 38.95 6.35
C SER A 41 -24.62 38.89 5.58
N ASN A 42 -24.71 39.41 4.35
CA ASN A 42 -25.97 39.42 3.60
C ASN A 42 -25.88 39.14 2.09
N LYS A 43 -24.81 38.49 1.61
CA LYS A 43 -24.78 37.90 0.27
C LYS A 43 -24.21 36.49 0.31
N LYS A 44 -25.04 35.48 -0.01
CA LYS A 44 -24.55 34.18 -0.50
C LYS A 44 -23.78 34.44 -1.79
N THR A 45 -22.49 34.67 -1.66
CA THR A 45 -21.57 34.82 -2.78
C THR A 45 -21.04 33.45 -3.18
N PRO A 46 -20.62 33.23 -4.44
CA PRO A 46 -20.00 31.96 -4.86
C PRO A 46 -18.83 31.53 -3.94
N SER A 47 -18.20 32.51 -3.30
CA SER A 47 -17.10 32.37 -2.34
C SER A 47 -17.47 31.57 -1.09
N SER A 48 -18.68 31.75 -0.52
CA SER A 48 -19.08 31.05 0.70
C SER A 48 -19.40 29.57 0.45
N GLU A 49 -20.02 29.25 -0.69
CA GLU A 49 -20.28 27.85 -1.07
C GLU A 49 -18.98 27.09 -1.36
N ILE A 50 -18.00 27.74 -2.01
CA ILE A 50 -16.67 27.17 -2.25
C ILE A 50 -15.95 26.83 -0.93
N VAL A 51 -15.98 27.74 0.05
CA VAL A 51 -15.37 27.49 1.37
C VAL A 51 -16.09 26.35 2.12
N THR A 52 -17.40 26.23 1.95
CA THR A 52 -18.18 25.15 2.60
C THR A 52 -17.83 23.79 1.99
N LEU A 53 -17.78 23.69 0.66
CA LEU A 53 -17.37 22.49 -0.08
C LEU A 53 -15.91 22.08 0.18
N GLU A 54 -15.00 23.05 0.30
CA GLU A 54 -13.61 22.81 0.68
C GLU A 54 -13.52 22.22 2.11
N ASN A 55 -14.35 22.71 3.03
CA ASN A 55 -14.38 22.19 4.40
C ASN A 55 -15.08 20.82 4.53
N GLU A 56 -16.05 20.53 3.66
CA GLU A 56 -16.66 19.19 3.58
C GLU A 56 -15.71 18.16 2.96
N THR A 57 -14.91 18.57 1.98
CA THR A 57 -13.96 17.68 1.28
C THR A 57 -12.75 17.36 2.15
N PHE A 58 -12.15 18.38 2.79
CA PHE A 58 -10.93 18.28 3.57
C PHE A 58 -11.23 18.43 5.06
N LYS A 59 -11.24 17.29 5.77
CA LYS A 59 -11.51 17.25 7.22
C LYS A 59 -10.27 17.59 8.06
N SER A 60 -9.08 17.32 7.53
CA SER A 60 -7.81 17.63 8.18
C SER A 60 -7.31 19.03 7.81
N ASP A 61 -6.45 19.58 8.68
CA ASP A 61 -5.64 20.74 8.37
C ASP A 61 -4.22 20.36 7.93
N ASN A 62 -3.78 19.11 8.18
CA ASN A 62 -2.45 18.67 7.76
C ASN A 62 -2.40 18.53 6.24
N VAL A 63 -1.32 18.99 5.63
CA VAL A 63 -1.17 18.99 4.17
C VAL A 63 -1.11 17.58 3.61
N MET A 64 -0.42 16.65 4.29
CA MET A 64 -0.34 15.25 3.85
C MET A 64 -1.73 14.59 3.74
N ASP A 65 -2.59 14.79 4.74
CA ASP A 65 -3.96 14.27 4.75
C ASP A 65 -4.80 14.88 3.62
N CYS A 66 -4.62 16.18 3.35
CA CYS A 66 -5.29 16.84 2.24
C CYS A 66 -4.82 16.31 0.87
N LEU A 67 -3.54 15.98 0.71
CA LEU A 67 -3.03 15.34 -0.50
C LEU A 67 -3.60 13.93 -0.67
N MET A 68 -3.74 13.18 0.43
CA MET A 68 -4.41 11.89 0.42
C MET A 68 -5.87 12.04 -0.04
N ASP A 69 -6.60 13.01 0.50
CA ASP A 69 -7.97 13.33 0.06
C ASP A 69 -8.03 13.70 -1.42
N CYS A 70 -7.10 14.52 -1.92
CA CYS A 70 -7.01 14.87 -3.35
C CYS A 70 -6.81 13.62 -4.22
N PHE A 71 -5.91 12.72 -3.82
CA PHE A 71 -5.64 11.52 -4.60
C PHE A 71 -6.84 10.56 -4.62
N VAL A 72 -7.44 10.31 -3.45
CA VAL A 72 -8.51 9.31 -3.28
C VAL A 72 -9.82 9.81 -3.87
N LYS A 73 -10.19 11.06 -3.57
CA LYS A 73 -11.49 11.61 -3.96
C LYS A 73 -11.44 12.33 -5.30
N GLY A 74 -10.26 12.64 -5.84
CA GLY A 74 -10.08 13.46 -7.05
C GLY A 74 -9.80 12.68 -8.32
N SER A 75 -9.84 11.35 -8.30
CA SER A 75 -9.81 10.53 -9.51
C SER A 75 -10.98 10.88 -10.45
N GLU A 76 -10.77 10.72 -11.75
CA GLU A 76 -11.78 10.98 -12.79
C GLU A 76 -12.36 12.41 -12.73
N ARG A 77 -11.54 13.37 -12.30
CA ARG A 77 -11.85 14.81 -12.26
C ARG A 77 -13.05 15.18 -11.41
N THR A 78 -13.37 14.32 -10.44
CA THR A 78 -14.50 14.48 -9.53
C THR A 78 -14.33 15.67 -8.58
N LEU A 79 -13.09 15.96 -8.13
CA LEU A 79 -12.77 17.15 -7.34
C LEU A 79 -12.41 18.39 -8.18
N ASN A 80 -11.70 18.19 -9.28
CA ASN A 80 -11.23 19.26 -10.16
C ASN A 80 -11.38 18.84 -11.62
N LYS A 81 -12.18 19.58 -12.39
CA LYS A 81 -12.40 19.33 -13.83
C LYS A 81 -11.15 19.36 -14.70
N MET A 82 -10.05 19.89 -14.18
CA MET A 82 -8.78 20.07 -14.88
C MET A 82 -7.65 19.23 -14.30
N ALA A 83 -7.90 18.42 -13.26
CA ALA A 83 -6.85 17.61 -12.63
C ALA A 83 -7.39 16.28 -12.09
N ASP A 84 -6.61 15.23 -12.31
CA ASP A 84 -6.89 13.86 -11.86
C ASP A 84 -5.97 13.41 -10.71
N PHE A 85 -4.94 14.19 -10.39
CA PHE A 85 -4.03 13.98 -9.26
C PHE A 85 -3.22 12.66 -9.29
N ASP A 86 -3.17 11.99 -10.45
CA ASP A 86 -2.50 10.69 -10.63
C ASP A 86 -1.05 10.68 -10.14
N TYR A 87 -0.30 11.76 -10.40
CA TYR A 87 1.11 11.85 -10.02
C TYR A 87 1.35 11.92 -8.51
N LEU A 88 0.31 12.15 -7.69
CA LEU A 88 0.44 11.97 -6.24
C LEU A 88 0.78 10.51 -5.88
N ALA A 89 0.47 9.53 -6.74
CA ALA A 89 0.89 8.15 -6.55
C ALA A 89 2.43 8.03 -6.47
N PHE A 90 3.16 8.74 -7.33
CA PHE A 90 4.63 8.75 -7.27
C PHE A 90 5.17 9.58 -6.10
N PHE A 91 4.48 10.65 -5.70
CA PHE A 91 4.79 11.34 -4.46
C PHE A 91 4.70 10.40 -3.24
N PHE A 92 3.61 9.61 -3.13
CA PHE A 92 3.45 8.62 -2.07
C PHE A 92 4.48 7.49 -2.15
N ALA A 93 4.80 7.03 -3.35
CA ALA A 93 5.87 6.04 -3.56
C ALA A 93 7.21 6.58 -3.05
N ASP A 94 7.55 7.82 -3.41
CA ASP A 94 8.84 8.39 -3.04
C ASP A 94 8.94 8.72 -1.54
N ILE A 95 7.90 9.29 -0.93
CA ILE A 95 7.90 9.66 0.49
C ILE A 95 7.87 8.42 1.41
N SER A 96 7.20 7.34 1.00
CA SER A 96 7.16 6.08 1.76
C SER A 96 8.51 5.35 1.81
N ARG A 97 9.53 5.78 1.07
CA ARG A 97 10.91 5.27 1.27
C ARG A 97 11.54 5.76 2.56
N PHE A 98 11.07 6.88 3.11
CA PHE A 98 11.54 7.42 4.37
C PHE A 98 10.75 6.83 5.55
N ARG A 99 11.36 6.83 6.74
CA ARG A 99 10.75 6.21 7.93
C ARG A 99 9.46 6.91 8.32
N GLU A 100 9.44 8.24 8.38
CA GLU A 100 8.24 9.02 8.69
C GLU A 100 7.12 8.74 7.68
N GLY A 101 7.49 8.57 6.40
CA GLY A 101 6.55 8.20 5.35
C GLY A 101 5.92 6.83 5.57
N ARG A 102 6.73 5.80 5.85
CA ARG A 102 6.20 4.45 6.16
C ARG A 102 5.28 4.47 7.38
N GLU A 103 5.72 5.12 8.45
CA GLU A 103 4.96 5.23 9.70
C GLU A 103 3.57 5.84 9.43
N TYR A 104 3.47 6.88 8.60
CA TYR A 104 2.19 7.45 8.19
C TYR A 104 1.27 6.41 7.52
N PHE A 105 1.77 5.66 6.53
CA PHE A 105 0.92 4.74 5.76
C PHE A 105 0.42 3.52 6.56
N VAL A 106 1.12 3.13 7.63
CA VAL A 106 0.77 1.96 8.45
C VAL A 106 0.12 2.31 9.80
N THR A 107 -0.02 3.60 10.11
CA THR A 107 -0.61 4.08 11.37
C THR A 107 -1.95 4.76 11.11
N GLU A 108 -2.93 4.48 11.96
CA GLU A 108 -4.24 5.13 11.91
C GLU A 108 -4.11 6.65 12.10
N GLN A 109 -4.84 7.44 11.31
CA GLN A 109 -4.78 8.90 11.38
C GLN A 109 -6.01 9.46 12.08
N GLU A 110 -5.81 10.46 12.95
CA GLU A 110 -6.87 11.02 13.82
C GLU A 110 -8.03 11.65 13.05
N TYR A 111 -7.79 12.15 11.83
CA TYR A 111 -8.78 12.96 11.10
C TYR A 111 -9.92 12.14 10.49
N ASP A 112 -9.69 10.85 10.23
CA ASP A 112 -10.68 9.94 9.66
C ASP A 112 -10.72 8.55 10.33
N GLY A 113 -9.80 8.24 11.24
CA GLY A 113 -9.76 6.97 11.97
C GLY A 113 -9.35 5.80 11.08
N VAL A 114 -8.62 6.05 9.99
CA VAL A 114 -8.27 5.05 8.98
C VAL A 114 -6.77 4.97 8.79
N VAL A 115 -6.26 3.75 8.59
CA VAL A 115 -4.86 3.52 8.19
C VAL A 115 -4.68 3.93 6.72
N PRO A 116 -3.82 4.91 6.37
CA PRO A 116 -3.80 5.51 5.04
C PRO A 116 -3.56 4.56 3.87
N ILE A 117 -2.82 3.47 4.08
CA ILE A 117 -2.59 2.48 3.01
C ILE A 117 -3.91 1.90 2.45
N THR A 118 -4.94 1.73 3.29
CA THR A 118 -6.26 1.19 2.90
C THR A 118 -6.93 2.00 1.82
N LYS A 119 -6.77 3.34 1.89
CA LYS A 119 -7.32 4.28 0.93
C LYS A 119 -6.65 4.19 -0.45
N LEU A 120 -5.47 3.55 -0.52
CA LEU A 120 -4.73 3.37 -1.77
C LEU A 120 -5.07 2.04 -2.46
N LEU A 121 -5.56 1.03 -1.73
CA LEU A 121 -5.63 -0.35 -2.20
C LEU A 121 -6.51 -0.54 -3.44
N VAL A 122 -7.65 0.14 -3.51
CA VAL A 122 -8.54 0.09 -4.69
C VAL A 122 -7.86 0.51 -5.99
N PHE A 123 -6.79 1.30 -5.91
CA PHE A 123 -6.08 1.80 -7.07
C PHE A 123 -5.03 0.84 -7.63
N THR A 124 -4.86 -0.36 -7.05
CA THR A 124 -4.06 -1.43 -7.68
C THR A 124 -4.71 -1.94 -8.97
N GLU A 125 -6.03 -1.80 -9.10
CA GLU A 125 -6.82 -2.14 -10.30
C GLU A 125 -7.30 -0.88 -11.06
N SER A 126 -6.63 0.26 -10.88
CA SER A 126 -7.00 1.52 -11.56
C SER A 126 -6.66 1.48 -13.05
N GLU A 127 -7.48 2.10 -13.92
CA GLU A 127 -7.14 2.31 -15.34
C GLU A 127 -5.82 3.08 -15.55
N SER A 128 -5.47 3.96 -14.61
CA SER A 128 -4.24 4.76 -14.68
C SER A 128 -3.01 3.93 -14.30
N LYS A 129 -2.14 3.68 -15.27
CA LYS A 129 -0.81 3.08 -15.05
C LYS A 129 -0.02 3.82 -13.98
N THR A 130 -0.08 5.16 -13.98
CA THR A 130 0.63 6.01 -13.01
C THR A 130 0.17 5.71 -11.58
N ARG A 131 -1.14 5.59 -11.37
CA ARG A 131 -1.71 5.24 -10.06
C ARG A 131 -1.29 3.84 -9.63
N ARG A 132 -1.47 2.84 -10.49
CA ARG A 132 -1.09 1.45 -10.19
C ARG A 132 0.38 1.34 -9.80
N ALA A 133 1.29 1.91 -10.59
CA ALA A 133 2.73 1.85 -10.34
C ALA A 133 3.15 2.54 -9.03
N GLY A 134 2.62 3.74 -8.76
CA GLY A 134 2.92 4.46 -7.53
C GLY A 134 2.36 3.75 -6.28
N VAL A 135 1.11 3.28 -6.35
CA VAL A 135 0.46 2.55 -5.25
C VAL A 135 1.16 1.22 -4.96
N ALA A 136 1.50 0.44 -5.98
CA ALA A 136 2.28 -0.80 -5.81
C ALA A 136 3.60 -0.52 -5.07
N SER A 137 4.30 0.56 -5.46
CA SER A 137 5.52 0.99 -4.80
C SER A 137 5.29 1.44 -3.36
N THR A 138 4.21 2.19 -3.07
CA THR A 138 3.85 2.60 -1.70
C THR A 138 3.53 1.40 -0.82
N ILE A 139 2.81 0.39 -1.34
CA ILE A 139 2.53 -0.86 -0.63
C ILE A 139 3.84 -1.56 -0.28
N LYS A 140 4.69 -1.82 -1.26
CA LYS A 140 6.01 -2.44 -1.05
C LYS A 140 6.83 -1.68 0.00
N ASN A 141 6.89 -0.36 -0.12
CA ASN A 141 7.66 0.47 0.80
C ASN A 141 7.11 0.41 2.24
N SER A 142 5.80 0.39 2.41
CA SER A 142 5.15 0.27 3.71
C SER A 142 5.47 -1.07 4.40
N LEU A 143 5.66 -2.12 3.60
CA LEU A 143 6.03 -3.46 4.06
C LEU A 143 7.50 -3.60 4.51
N PHE A 144 8.33 -2.56 4.47
CA PHE A 144 9.58 -2.58 5.24
C PHE A 144 9.35 -2.50 6.75
N GLN A 145 8.16 -2.11 7.21
CA GLN A 145 7.78 -2.17 8.62
C GLN A 145 7.31 -3.58 8.99
N VAL A 146 8.26 -4.51 9.23
CA VAL A 146 7.98 -5.94 9.49
C VAL A 146 6.97 -6.15 10.62
N GLN A 147 7.04 -5.34 11.68
CA GLN A 147 6.11 -5.41 12.82
C GLN A 147 4.65 -5.11 12.44
N ALA A 148 4.41 -4.45 11.30
CA ALA A 148 3.08 -4.14 10.82
C ALA A 148 2.48 -5.24 9.93
N HIS A 149 3.27 -6.23 9.48
CA HIS A 149 2.81 -7.23 8.49
C HIS A 149 1.55 -7.95 8.91
N GLU A 150 1.52 -8.47 10.13
CA GLU A 150 0.38 -9.22 10.66
C GLU A 150 -0.86 -8.33 10.66
N LYS A 151 -0.80 -7.16 11.30
CA LYS A 151 -1.91 -6.20 11.32
C LYS A 151 -2.39 -5.85 9.91
N LEU A 152 -1.48 -5.52 9.00
CA LEU A 152 -1.85 -5.08 7.65
C LEU A 152 -2.59 -6.16 6.86
N VAL A 153 -2.27 -7.43 7.11
CA VAL A 153 -2.83 -8.56 6.35
C VAL A 153 -4.04 -9.18 7.03
N THR A 154 -4.05 -9.30 8.36
CA THR A 154 -5.10 -10.03 9.10
C THR A 154 -6.23 -9.13 9.62
N ASP A 155 -6.01 -7.82 9.73
CA ASP A 155 -7.04 -6.87 10.12
C ASP A 155 -8.08 -6.72 8.99
N PRO A 156 -9.36 -7.10 9.20
CA PRO A 156 -10.38 -7.01 8.16
C PRO A 156 -10.69 -5.58 7.70
N SER A 157 -10.35 -4.57 8.51
CA SER A 157 -10.49 -3.16 8.11
C SER A 157 -9.42 -2.71 7.11
N ILE A 158 -8.31 -3.45 7.02
CA ILE A 158 -7.22 -3.18 6.09
C ILE A 158 -7.25 -4.16 4.92
N ASN A 159 -7.24 -5.46 5.23
CA ASN A 159 -7.31 -6.56 4.29
C ASN A 159 -6.36 -6.37 3.09
N LEU A 160 -5.05 -6.23 3.36
CA LEU A 160 -4.07 -5.87 2.33
C LEU A 160 -3.84 -6.96 1.26
N LEU A 161 -3.83 -8.23 1.68
CA LEU A 161 -3.37 -9.34 0.83
C LEU A 161 -4.14 -9.48 -0.50
N PRO A 162 -5.49 -9.42 -0.54
CA PRO A 162 -6.23 -9.52 -1.79
C PRO A 162 -5.83 -8.47 -2.83
N TYR A 163 -5.58 -7.23 -2.40
CA TYR A 163 -5.22 -6.13 -3.32
C TYR A 163 -3.80 -6.24 -3.87
N ILE A 164 -2.93 -7.03 -3.24
CA ILE A 164 -1.62 -7.40 -3.79
C ILE A 164 -1.78 -8.54 -4.81
N LEU A 165 -2.69 -9.48 -4.57
CA LEU A 165 -2.90 -10.67 -5.39
C LEU A 165 -3.75 -10.40 -6.64
N LEU A 166 -4.74 -9.50 -6.56
CA LEU A 166 -5.65 -9.18 -7.67
C LEU A 166 -4.91 -8.80 -8.97
N PRO A 167 -3.87 -7.93 -8.96
CA PRO A 167 -3.11 -7.62 -10.17
C PRO A 167 -2.33 -8.82 -10.73
N LEU A 168 -2.03 -9.82 -9.90
CA LEU A 168 -1.27 -11.03 -10.26
C LEU A 168 -2.18 -12.16 -10.80
N ALA A 169 -3.47 -12.12 -10.46
CA ALA A 169 -4.45 -13.11 -10.87
C ALA A 169 -4.82 -12.97 -12.35
N GLY A 170 -4.91 -14.11 -13.04
CA GLY A 170 -5.31 -14.19 -14.44
C GLY A 170 -6.59 -15.00 -14.64
N PRO A 171 -6.93 -15.32 -15.90
CA PRO A 171 -8.15 -16.03 -16.27
C PRO A 171 -8.04 -17.57 -16.10
N GLU A 172 -6.95 -18.08 -15.53
CA GLU A 172 -6.73 -19.52 -15.37
C GLU A 172 -7.66 -20.14 -14.31
N ASP A 173 -8.11 -21.36 -14.58
CA ASP A 173 -8.93 -22.13 -13.65
C ASP A 173 -8.07 -22.72 -12.52
N ILE A 174 -8.26 -22.21 -11.31
CA ILE A 174 -7.64 -22.76 -10.09
C ILE A 174 -8.51 -23.93 -9.59
N PRO A 175 -7.91 -25.08 -9.21
CA PRO A 175 -8.64 -26.21 -8.63
C PRO A 175 -9.54 -25.80 -7.45
N GLU A 176 -10.73 -26.39 -7.33
CA GLU A 176 -11.74 -25.98 -6.32
C GLU A 176 -11.22 -26.02 -4.87
N ASP A 177 -10.35 -26.98 -4.55
CA ASP A 177 -9.73 -27.13 -3.23
C ASP A 177 -8.72 -26.01 -2.91
N GLU A 178 -7.97 -25.55 -3.92
CA GLU A 178 -7.07 -24.39 -3.81
C GLU A 178 -7.87 -23.08 -3.78
N LEU A 179 -8.95 -22.99 -4.57
CA LEU A 179 -9.82 -21.82 -4.71
C LEU A 179 -10.54 -21.48 -3.40
N PHE A 180 -11.05 -22.47 -2.66
CA PHE A 180 -11.79 -22.26 -1.41
C PHE A 180 -10.96 -21.58 -0.31
N ASN A 181 -9.64 -21.72 -0.39
CA ASN A 181 -8.70 -21.14 0.56
C ASN A 181 -8.25 -19.72 0.18
N LEU A 182 -8.49 -19.28 -1.07
CA LEU A 182 -8.18 -17.91 -1.47
C LEU A 182 -9.02 -16.90 -0.68
N PRO A 183 -8.53 -15.66 -0.52
CA PRO A 183 -9.37 -14.57 -0.04
C PRO A 183 -10.63 -14.39 -0.89
N ASP A 184 -11.73 -13.98 -0.26
CA ASP A 184 -13.07 -13.90 -0.87
C ASP A 184 -13.07 -13.09 -2.18
N GLU A 185 -12.28 -12.01 -2.25
CA GLU A 185 -12.17 -11.16 -3.44
C GLU A 185 -11.58 -11.88 -4.67
N LEU A 186 -10.89 -13.00 -4.48
CA LEU A 186 -10.25 -13.80 -5.53
C LEU A 186 -11.05 -15.06 -5.92
N GLN A 187 -12.06 -15.44 -5.14
CA GLN A 187 -12.81 -16.69 -5.40
C GLN A 187 -13.79 -16.56 -6.57
N LEU A 188 -14.30 -15.36 -6.83
CA LEU A 188 -15.33 -15.09 -7.84
C LEU A 188 -14.90 -13.95 -8.77
N LEU A 189 -13.75 -14.13 -9.41
CA LEU A 189 -13.24 -13.17 -10.39
C LEU A 189 -14.15 -13.14 -11.63
N PRO A 190 -14.34 -11.96 -12.25
CA PRO A 190 -15.10 -11.86 -13.49
C PRO A 190 -14.33 -12.56 -14.63
N PRO A 191 -15.02 -13.09 -15.65
CA PRO A 191 -14.40 -13.89 -16.71
C PRO A 191 -13.44 -13.10 -17.60
N ASP A 192 -13.49 -11.78 -17.57
CA ASP A 192 -12.60 -10.86 -18.27
C ASP A 192 -11.44 -10.37 -17.40
N LYS A 193 -11.28 -10.90 -16.17
CA LYS A 193 -10.16 -10.57 -15.28
C LYS A 193 -8.84 -10.91 -15.95
N LYS A 194 -7.95 -9.93 -15.95
CA LYS A 194 -6.58 -10.03 -16.47
C LYS A 194 -5.60 -9.57 -15.42
N ARG A 195 -4.37 -10.06 -15.56
CA ARG A 195 -3.19 -9.55 -14.86
C ARG A 195 -2.92 -8.10 -15.24
N ASP A 196 -2.19 -7.38 -14.41
CA ASP A 196 -1.64 -6.09 -14.82
C ASP A 196 -0.77 -6.27 -16.07
N PRO A 197 -0.98 -5.49 -17.14
CA PRO A 197 -0.17 -5.59 -18.35
C PRO A 197 1.29 -5.12 -18.16
N ASP A 198 1.62 -4.42 -17.07
CA ASP A 198 2.97 -3.93 -16.81
C ASP A 198 3.76 -4.89 -15.91
N HIS A 199 4.80 -5.52 -16.47
CA HIS A 199 5.64 -6.49 -15.79
C HIS A 199 6.39 -5.92 -14.56
N GLN A 200 6.70 -4.61 -14.55
CA GLN A 200 7.34 -3.98 -13.38
C GLN A 200 6.35 -3.82 -12.23
N ILE A 201 5.07 -3.60 -12.52
CA ILE A 201 4.02 -3.55 -11.50
C ILE A 201 3.79 -4.94 -10.91
N LEU A 202 3.73 -5.98 -11.76
CA LEU A 202 3.65 -7.37 -11.30
C LEU A 202 4.84 -7.72 -10.41
N CYS A 203 6.07 -7.45 -10.86
CA CYS A 203 7.29 -7.64 -10.08
C CYS A 203 7.21 -6.96 -8.70
N THR A 204 6.73 -5.71 -8.65
CA THR A 204 6.59 -4.94 -7.40
C THR A 204 5.61 -5.59 -6.41
N HIS A 205 4.51 -6.17 -6.91
CA HIS A 205 3.56 -6.91 -6.07
C HIS A 205 4.15 -8.24 -5.57
N VAL A 206 4.91 -8.97 -6.40
CA VAL A 206 5.60 -10.19 -5.97
C VAL A 206 6.69 -9.87 -4.93
N GLU A 207 7.44 -8.77 -5.10
CA GLU A 207 8.38 -8.29 -4.08
C GLU A 207 7.68 -7.90 -2.77
N SER A 208 6.45 -7.39 -2.83
CA SER A 208 5.64 -7.10 -1.64
C SER A 208 5.30 -8.40 -0.88
N LEU A 209 4.93 -9.47 -1.59
CA LEU A 209 4.73 -10.79 -1.00
C LEU A 209 6.03 -11.38 -0.43
N LEU A 210 7.16 -11.15 -1.09
CA LEU A 210 8.47 -11.56 -0.58
C LEU A 210 8.80 -10.86 0.74
N LEU A 211 8.51 -9.55 0.87
CA LEU A 211 8.63 -8.84 2.14
C LEU A 211 7.72 -9.46 3.21
N LEU A 212 6.46 -9.76 2.89
CA LEU A 212 5.55 -10.44 3.82
C LEU A 212 6.08 -11.82 4.26
N SER A 213 6.84 -12.52 3.41
CA SER A 213 7.43 -13.84 3.74
C SER A 213 8.56 -13.79 4.80
N THR A 214 8.93 -12.60 5.28
CA THR A 214 10.01 -12.40 6.25
C THR A 214 9.78 -13.21 7.53
N THR A 215 8.57 -13.21 8.08
CA THR A 215 8.25 -13.91 9.32
C THR A 215 7.57 -15.24 9.05
N ARG A 216 7.77 -16.20 9.95
CA ARG A 216 7.14 -17.52 9.90
C ARG A 216 5.60 -17.44 9.88
N PRO A 217 4.94 -16.73 10.81
CA PRO A 217 3.48 -16.64 10.83
C PRO A 217 2.90 -16.11 9.52
N MET A 218 3.59 -15.16 8.87
CA MET A 218 3.12 -14.63 7.59
C MET A 218 3.29 -15.61 6.43
N ARG A 219 4.35 -16.44 6.43
CA ARG A 219 4.47 -17.53 5.44
C ARG A 219 3.38 -18.58 5.62
N GLU A 220 3.09 -18.96 6.86
CA GLU A 220 1.99 -19.87 7.20
C GLU A 220 0.67 -19.30 6.72
N TYR A 221 0.39 -18.02 7.01
CA TYR A 221 -0.81 -17.34 6.55
C TYR A 221 -0.93 -17.30 5.03
N MET A 222 0.16 -16.99 4.31
CA MET A 222 0.15 -17.00 2.84
C MET A 222 -0.05 -18.41 2.25
N ARG A 223 0.46 -19.46 2.91
CA ARG A 223 0.17 -20.85 2.53
C ARG A 223 -1.30 -21.20 2.78
N GLU A 224 -1.85 -20.81 3.92
CA GLU A 224 -3.26 -21.00 4.26
C GLU A 224 -4.18 -20.30 3.27
N LYS A 225 -3.80 -19.11 2.80
CA LYS A 225 -4.58 -18.31 1.84
C LYS A 225 -4.32 -18.62 0.36
N SER A 226 -3.78 -19.80 0.04
CA SER A 226 -3.51 -20.23 -1.34
C SER A 226 -2.77 -19.19 -2.19
N VAL A 227 -1.76 -18.51 -1.64
CA VAL A 227 -0.94 -17.56 -2.41
C VAL A 227 -0.12 -18.29 -3.48
N TYR A 228 0.38 -19.49 -3.18
CA TYR A 228 1.24 -20.25 -4.09
C TYR A 228 0.61 -20.52 -5.46
N PRO A 229 -0.64 -21.03 -5.57
CA PRO A 229 -1.32 -21.21 -6.85
C PRO A 229 -1.30 -19.96 -7.74
N ILE A 230 -1.60 -18.78 -7.19
CA ILE A 230 -1.58 -17.51 -7.95
C ILE A 230 -0.20 -17.24 -8.54
N ILE A 231 0.86 -17.46 -7.75
CA ILE A 231 2.24 -17.24 -8.17
C ILE A 231 2.72 -18.29 -9.18
N ARG A 232 2.27 -19.54 -9.04
CA ARG A 232 2.52 -20.61 -10.01
C ARG A 232 1.93 -20.26 -11.37
N GLU A 233 0.65 -19.90 -11.42
CA GLU A 233 0.01 -19.54 -12.69
C GLU A 233 0.60 -18.26 -13.29
N LEU A 234 0.97 -17.28 -12.46
CA LEU A 234 1.70 -16.08 -12.91
C LEU A 234 3.04 -16.42 -13.57
N HIS A 235 3.85 -17.26 -12.94
CA HIS A 235 5.16 -17.70 -13.46
C HIS A 235 5.02 -18.45 -14.79
N LEU A 236 4.02 -19.34 -14.90
CA LEU A 236 3.74 -20.08 -16.14
C LEU A 236 3.20 -19.21 -17.28
N ALA A 237 2.42 -18.17 -16.95
CA ALA A 237 1.79 -17.31 -17.95
C ALA A 237 2.73 -16.25 -18.55
N ILE A 238 3.81 -15.88 -17.85
CA ILE A 238 4.70 -14.77 -18.25
C ILE A 238 6.13 -15.26 -18.45
N ASP A 239 6.61 -15.14 -19.69
CA ASP A 239 7.99 -15.44 -20.10
C ASP A 239 8.85 -14.16 -20.05
N ASP A 240 9.08 -13.64 -18.84
CA ASP A 240 9.95 -12.49 -18.56
C ASP A 240 10.65 -12.68 -17.21
N GLU A 241 11.98 -12.67 -17.20
CA GLU A 241 12.82 -12.81 -16.01
C GLU A 241 12.50 -11.77 -14.93
N VAL A 242 12.05 -10.56 -15.32
CA VAL A 242 11.60 -9.52 -14.38
C VAL A 242 10.51 -10.01 -13.43
N VAL A 243 9.64 -10.91 -13.91
CA VAL A 243 8.54 -11.50 -13.13
C VAL A 243 8.89 -12.89 -12.62
N GLN A 244 9.57 -13.71 -13.43
CA GLN A 244 9.91 -15.08 -13.04
C GLN A 244 10.87 -15.14 -11.86
N ASP A 245 11.94 -14.33 -11.85
CA ASP A 245 12.93 -14.30 -10.77
C ASP A 245 12.33 -14.01 -9.37
N PRO A 246 11.50 -12.96 -9.18
CA PRO A 246 10.84 -12.75 -7.89
C PRO A 246 9.82 -13.86 -7.55
N CYS A 247 9.14 -14.45 -8.55
CA CYS A 247 8.23 -15.57 -8.30
C CYS A 247 8.98 -16.78 -7.74
N GLU A 248 10.11 -17.15 -8.35
CA GLU A 248 10.93 -18.28 -7.89
C GLU A 248 11.47 -18.06 -6.48
N ARG A 249 11.95 -16.85 -6.17
CA ARG A 249 12.40 -16.47 -4.81
C ARG A 249 11.26 -16.59 -3.80
N LEU A 250 10.07 -16.12 -4.14
CA LEU A 250 8.90 -16.22 -3.26
C LEU A 250 8.50 -17.69 -3.03
N VAL A 251 8.48 -18.51 -4.08
CA VAL A 251 8.19 -19.95 -3.97
C VAL A 251 9.21 -20.65 -3.06
N GLN A 252 10.50 -20.35 -3.22
CA GLN A 252 11.54 -20.89 -2.34
C GLN A 252 11.30 -20.51 -0.88
N MET A 253 10.86 -19.29 -0.60
CA MET A 253 10.53 -18.87 0.77
C MET A 253 9.29 -19.59 1.32
N LEU A 254 8.25 -19.76 0.51
CA LEU A 254 7.00 -20.41 0.94
C LEU A 254 7.13 -21.92 1.10
N MET A 255 7.97 -22.58 0.28
CA MET A 255 8.12 -24.04 0.24
C MET A 255 9.28 -24.57 1.10
N ARG A 256 10.10 -23.70 1.67
CA ARG A 256 11.18 -24.11 2.56
C ARG A 256 10.62 -24.72 3.84
N ASP A 257 11.13 -25.89 4.21
CA ASP A 257 10.87 -26.50 5.51
C ASP A 257 11.32 -25.57 6.62
N GLU A 258 10.43 -25.35 7.57
CA GLU A 258 10.71 -24.50 8.72
C GLU A 258 11.55 -25.29 9.72
N ALA A 259 12.65 -24.68 10.18
CA ALA A 259 13.42 -25.27 11.28
C ALA A 259 12.48 -25.44 12.48
N PRO A 260 12.67 -26.50 13.29
CA PRO A 260 11.96 -26.63 14.55
C PRO A 260 12.09 -25.32 15.32
N GLU A 261 11.00 -24.85 15.92
CA GLU A 261 11.12 -23.84 16.97
C GLU A 261 11.99 -24.45 18.05
N GLU A 262 13.25 -24.03 18.12
CA GLU A 262 14.04 -24.23 19.32
C GLU A 262 13.26 -23.54 20.43
N LYS A 263 12.55 -24.34 21.21
CA LYS A 263 12.12 -23.92 22.54
C LYS A 263 13.40 -23.51 23.22
N ILE A 264 13.64 -22.21 23.31
CA ILE A 264 14.59 -21.67 24.26
C ILE A 264 14.00 -22.06 25.61
N THR A 265 14.37 -23.25 26.09
CA THR A 265 14.36 -23.52 27.51
C THR A 265 15.36 -22.54 28.06
N GLU A 266 14.86 -21.53 28.76
CA GLU A 266 15.63 -20.83 29.77
C GLU A 266 16.10 -21.94 30.74
N GLU A 267 17.26 -22.53 30.44
CA GLU A 267 18.03 -23.24 31.43
C GLU A 267 18.48 -22.16 32.39
N ASP A 268 17.84 -22.12 33.56
CA ASP A 268 18.29 -21.37 34.71
C ASP A 268 19.79 -21.63 34.89
N ASP A 269 20.60 -20.59 34.67
CA ASP A 269 22.03 -20.52 35.01
C ASP A 269 22.20 -20.52 36.54
N GLU A 270 21.81 -21.61 37.21
CA GLU A 270 22.17 -21.93 38.58
C GLU A 270 22.62 -23.40 38.65
N ASP A 271 23.90 -23.64 38.35
CA ASP A 271 24.82 -24.33 39.26
C ASP A 271 26.08 -24.85 38.55
N GLY A 272 27.25 -24.47 39.09
CA GLY A 272 28.41 -25.37 39.15
C GLY A 272 29.63 -24.98 38.32
N ASP A 273 30.51 -24.18 38.92
CA ASP A 273 31.94 -24.20 38.62
C ASP A 273 32.47 -25.65 38.68
N GLU A 274 32.91 -26.22 37.56
CA GLU A 274 33.86 -27.33 37.58
C GLU A 274 34.94 -27.16 36.50
N ILE A 275 36.13 -26.79 36.97
CA ILE A 275 37.38 -26.77 36.20
C ILE A 275 37.78 -28.23 35.94
N VAL A 276 38.06 -28.58 34.67
CA VAL A 276 38.78 -29.83 34.35
C VAL A 276 40.04 -29.50 33.54
N GLU A 277 41.18 -29.75 34.17
CA GLU A 277 42.53 -29.71 33.58
C GLU A 277 42.69 -30.73 32.45
N ILE A 278 43.33 -30.33 31.35
CA ILE A 278 43.75 -31.25 30.28
C ILE A 278 45.20 -31.67 30.55
N LEU A 279 45.39 -32.97 30.77
CA LEU A 279 46.67 -33.68 30.60
C LEU A 279 46.86 -34.06 29.13
#